data_AF-A0A7S2C433-F1
#
_entry.id   AF-A0A7S2C433-F1
#
_cell.length_a   1.000
_cell.length_b   1.000
_cell.length_c   1.000
_cell.angle_alpha   90.00
_cell.angle_beta   90.00
_cell.angle_gamma   90.00
#
_symmetry.space_group_name_H-M   'P 1'
#
loop_
_entity.id
_entity.type
_entity.pdbx_description
1 polymer ?
#
loop_
_entity_poly.entity_id
_entity_poly.type
_entity_poly.pdbx_seq_one_letter_code
_entity_poly.pdbx_strand_id
1 'polypeptide(L)'
;LAIIEDDPYYMLTLPPDTKHGDGWVDGDMAGIRALPTSYLYLDWLYGDGRVIRLDSTAKIIAPGLRIGWVTAPSVYINKLKLRQETSIQAPSGLAQASLAALLRHWGALNRVGEPA
;
A
#
# COMPACT_ATOMS: atom_id res chain seq x y z
N LEU A 1 -19.82 -2.57 -12.84
CA LEU A 1 -19.33 -3.18 -11.59
C LEU A 1 -18.11 -2.39 -11.12
N ALA A 2 -18.05 -1.99 -9.85
CA ALA A 2 -16.83 -1.44 -9.25
C ALA A 2 -16.20 -2.52 -8.36
N ILE A 3 -14.87 -2.57 -8.31
CA ILE A 3 -14.11 -3.55 -7.51
C ILE A 3 -13.44 -2.80 -6.36
N ILE A 4 -13.77 -3.17 -5.12
CA ILE A 4 -13.08 -2.68 -3.92
C ILE A 4 -12.06 -3.73 -3.53
N GLU A 5 -10.77 -3.43 -3.73
CA GLU A 5 -9.65 -4.29 -3.36
C GLU A 5 -9.20 -3.90 -1.94
N ASP A 6 -9.60 -4.68 -0.94
CA ASP A 6 -9.19 -4.55 0.46
C ASP A 6 -8.27 -5.72 0.83
N ASP A 7 -6.96 -5.49 0.75
CA ASP A 7 -5.94 -6.48 1.09
C ASP A 7 -4.87 -5.88 2.01
N PRO A 8 -5.14 -5.79 3.33
CA PRO A 8 -4.21 -5.21 4.30
C PRO A 8 -2.97 -6.10 4.54
N TYR A 9 -2.94 -7.32 4.01
CA TYR A 9 -1.84 -8.28 4.17
C TYR A 9 -1.11 -8.53 2.85
N TYR A 10 -1.37 -7.75 1.80
CA TYR A 10 -0.78 -7.91 0.47
C TYR A 10 0.75 -8.09 0.48
N MET A 11 1.45 -7.40 1.38
CA MET A 11 2.91 -7.47 1.52
C MET A 11 3.42 -8.68 2.32
N LEU A 12 2.54 -9.43 2.99
CA LEU A 12 2.87 -10.60 3.79
C LEU A 12 2.67 -11.88 2.96
N THR A 13 3.61 -12.14 2.06
CA THR A 13 3.68 -13.41 1.34
C THR A 13 4.39 -14.44 2.21
N LEU A 14 3.69 -15.50 2.57
CA LEU A 14 4.27 -16.63 3.30
C LEU A 14 4.80 -17.65 2.29
N PRO A 15 6.00 -18.23 2.50
CA PRO A 15 6.45 -19.33 1.69
C PRO A 15 5.47 -20.51 1.82
N PRO A 16 5.34 -21.36 0.77
CA PRO A 16 4.54 -22.56 0.87
C PRO A 16 5.03 -23.44 2.03
N ASP A 17 4.09 -24.11 2.71
CA ASP A 17 4.35 -24.99 3.85
C ASP A 17 5.15 -26.22 3.39
N THR A 18 6.47 -26.02 3.31
CA THR A 18 7.48 -27.03 3.04
C THR A 18 8.16 -27.33 4.35
N LYS A 19 8.26 -28.61 4.70
CA LYS A 19 8.90 -29.03 5.94
C LYS A 19 10.36 -28.54 5.92
N HIS A 20 10.66 -27.58 6.79
CA HIS A 20 11.98 -26.99 7.06
C HIS A 20 12.59 -26.06 5.98
N GLY A 21 12.96 -24.86 6.42
CA GLY A 21 14.24 -24.23 6.10
C GLY A 21 14.41 -23.48 4.77
N ASP A 22 13.81 -23.95 3.68
CA ASP A 22 14.44 -23.75 2.36
C ASP A 22 13.74 -22.71 1.46
N GLY A 23 12.68 -22.06 1.96
CA GLY A 23 11.79 -21.20 1.16
C GLY A 23 12.11 -19.70 1.14
N TRP A 24 13.10 -19.24 1.91
CA TRP A 24 13.48 -17.82 1.92
C TRP A 24 14.38 -17.52 0.73
N VAL A 25 13.85 -16.77 -0.24
CA VAL A 25 14.63 -16.32 -1.38
C VAL A 25 15.50 -15.15 -0.92
N ASP A 26 16.80 -15.39 -0.75
CA ASP A 26 17.77 -14.35 -0.40
C ASP A 26 17.88 -13.31 -1.52
N GLY A 27 17.55 -12.06 -1.22
CA GLY A 27 17.75 -10.90 -2.09
C GLY A 27 16.79 -9.75 -1.79
N ASP A 28 17.32 -8.51 -1.74
CA ASP A 28 16.60 -7.27 -1.38
C ASP A 28 15.28 -7.01 -2.15
N MET A 29 15.10 -7.64 -3.32
CA MET A 29 13.93 -7.48 -4.20
C MET A 29 13.15 -8.79 -4.42
N ALA A 30 13.61 -9.91 -3.86
CA ALA A 30 13.01 -11.22 -4.11
C ALA A 30 11.56 -11.28 -3.60
N GLY A 31 11.29 -10.70 -2.43
CA GLY A 31 9.94 -10.59 -1.88
C GLY A 31 8.98 -9.73 -2.72
N ILE A 32 9.49 -8.69 -3.39
CA ILE A 32 8.67 -7.80 -4.25
C ILE A 32 8.25 -8.52 -5.54
N ARG A 33 9.17 -9.30 -6.14
CA ARG A 33 8.89 -10.07 -7.36
C ARG A 33 7.94 -11.24 -7.12
N ALA A 34 7.88 -11.73 -5.89
CA ALA A 34 6.99 -12.81 -5.48
C ALA A 34 5.58 -12.33 -5.11
N LEU A 35 5.30 -11.03 -5.12
CA LEU A 35 3.97 -10.52 -4.79
C LEU A 35 2.93 -10.98 -5.83
N PRO A 36 1.73 -11.38 -5.38
CA PRO A 36 0.65 -11.75 -6.29
C PRO A 36 0.21 -10.53 -7.11
N THR A 37 -0.31 -10.79 -8.31
CA THR A 37 -0.86 -9.72 -9.15
C THR A 37 -2.09 -9.09 -8.49
N SER A 38 -2.05 -7.78 -8.24
CA SER A 38 -3.19 -7.02 -7.70
C SER A 38 -4.24 -6.72 -8.77
N TYR A 39 -5.50 -6.54 -8.36
CA TYR A 39 -6.56 -6.10 -9.26
C TYR A 39 -6.27 -4.70 -9.81
N LEU A 40 -5.65 -3.82 -9.00
CA LEU A 40 -5.24 -2.50 -9.45
C LEU A 40 -4.26 -2.57 -10.62
N TYR A 41 -3.30 -3.50 -10.60
CA TYR A 41 -2.37 -3.69 -11.71
C TYR A 41 -3.08 -4.15 -12.99
N LEU A 42 -4.04 -5.08 -12.87
CA LEU A 42 -4.85 -5.52 -14.01
C LEU A 42 -5.71 -4.38 -14.56
N ASP A 43 -6.33 -3.58 -13.69
CA ASP A 43 -7.15 -2.42 -14.08
C ASP A 43 -6.31 -1.37 -14.83
N TRP A 44 -5.07 -1.16 -14.40
CA TRP A 44 -4.11 -0.31 -15.10
C TRP A 44 -3.71 -0.88 -16.47
N LEU A 45 -3.45 -2.19 -16.55
CA LEU A 45 -3.05 -2.87 -17.78
C LEU A 45 -4.15 -2.87 -18.86
N TYR A 46 -5.40 -3.08 -18.46
CA TYR A 46 -6.55 -3.15 -19.39
C TYR A 46 -7.29 -1.81 -19.56
N GLY A 47 -6.98 -0.80 -18.73
CA GLY A 47 -7.53 0.54 -18.87
C GLY A 47 -9.01 0.69 -18.50
N ASP A 48 -9.52 -0.21 -17.65
CA ASP A 48 -10.94 -0.27 -17.31
C ASP A 48 -11.36 0.79 -16.26
N GLY A 49 -10.44 1.22 -15.39
CA GLY A 49 -10.67 2.28 -14.40
C GLY A 49 -11.80 1.96 -13.42
N ARG A 50 -11.90 0.72 -12.94
CA ARG A 50 -12.98 0.26 -12.05
C ARG A 50 -12.50 -0.23 -10.68
N VAL A 51 -11.19 -0.26 -10.44
CA VAL A 51 -10.62 -0.71 -9.15
C VAL A 51 -10.40 0.46 -8.20
N ILE A 52 -10.80 0.26 -6.95
CA ILE A 52 -10.51 1.11 -5.80
C ILE A 52 -9.71 0.26 -4.83
N ARG A 53 -8.40 0.52 -4.73
CA ARG A 53 -7.50 -0.18 -3.82
C ARG A 53 -7.38 0.55 -2.50
N LEU A 54 -7.54 -0.19 -1.40
CA LEU A 54 -7.38 0.29 -0.03
C LEU A 54 -6.09 -0.27 0.55
N ASP A 55 -5.22 0.61 1.05
CA ASP A 55 -3.98 0.23 1.72
C ASP A 55 -3.93 0.83 3.13
N SER A 56 -3.26 0.14 4.07
CA SER A 56 -3.17 0.55 5.47
C SER A 56 -1.83 0.22 6.11
N THR A 57 -1.39 1.05 7.05
CA THR A 57 -0.23 0.75 7.89
C THR A 57 -0.54 -0.21 9.04
N ALA A 58 -1.80 -0.59 9.24
CA ALA A 58 -2.24 -1.29 10.44
C ALA A 58 -1.64 -2.69 10.64
N LYS A 59 -1.29 -3.37 9.55
CA LYS A 59 -0.75 -4.74 9.56
C LYS A 59 0.72 -4.83 9.18
N ILE A 60 1.32 -3.69 8.83
CA ILE A 60 2.71 -3.60 8.40
C ILE A 60 3.56 -2.80 9.39
N ILE A 61 3.00 -1.75 10.00
CA ILE A 61 3.72 -0.84 10.91
C ILE A 61 3.07 -0.84 12.30
N ALA A 62 1.89 -0.25 12.42
CA ALA A 62 1.15 -0.21 13.68
C ALA A 62 -0.32 0.20 13.48
N PRO A 63 -1.31 -0.53 14.03
CA PRO A 63 -2.72 -0.17 13.92
C PRO A 63 -3.07 1.15 14.61
N GLY A 64 -2.29 1.55 15.62
CA GLY A 64 -2.48 2.81 16.36
C GLY A 64 -2.17 4.07 15.55
N LEU A 65 -1.48 3.97 14.42
CA LEU A 65 -1.21 5.13 13.56
C LEU A 65 -2.48 5.64 12.88
N ARG A 66 -3.47 4.76 12.64
CA ARG A 66 -4.74 5.09 11.95
C ARG A 66 -4.49 5.76 10.58
N ILE A 67 -3.42 5.34 9.90
CA ILE A 67 -3.04 5.84 8.57
C ILE A 67 -3.31 4.76 7.53
N GLY A 68 -3.95 5.18 6.44
CA GLY A 68 -4.15 4.40 5.23
C GLY A 68 -4.35 5.35 4.05
N TRP A 69 -4.34 4.81 2.85
CA TRP A 69 -4.55 5.56 1.62
C TRP A 69 -5.40 4.76 0.64
N VAL A 70 -5.89 5.46 -0.38
CA VAL A 70 -6.72 4.89 -1.43
C VAL A 70 -6.09 5.19 -2.78
N THR A 71 -5.95 4.17 -3.61
CA THR A 71 -5.50 4.30 -5.01
C THR A 71 -6.65 3.95 -5.93
N ALA A 72 -7.09 4.90 -6.75
CA ALA A 72 -8.24 4.74 -7.65
C ALA A 72 -8.22 5.80 -8.76
N PRO A 73 -9.02 5.63 -9.83
CA PRO A 73 -9.27 6.68 -10.82
C PRO A 73 -9.75 8.00 -10.19
N SER A 74 -9.40 9.12 -10.82
CA SER A 74 -9.64 10.48 -10.31
C SER A 74 -11.09 10.76 -9.96
N VAL A 75 -12.04 10.19 -10.71
CA VAL A 75 -13.48 10.32 -10.44
C VAL A 75 -13.88 9.80 -9.06
N TYR A 76 -13.25 8.72 -8.57
CA TYR A 76 -13.50 8.19 -7.24
C TYR A 76 -12.74 8.99 -6.17
N ILE A 77 -11.48 9.34 -6.44
CA ILE A 77 -10.65 10.13 -5.52
C ILE A 77 -11.29 11.48 -5.21
N ASN A 78 -11.85 12.18 -6.21
CA ASN A 78 -12.50 13.46 -6.00
C ASN A 78 -13.73 13.35 -5.08
N LYS A 79 -14.53 12.29 -5.25
CA LYS A 79 -15.69 12.03 -4.37
C LYS A 79 -15.26 11.69 -2.94
N LEU A 80 -14.19 10.90 -2.79
CA LEU A 80 -13.63 10.55 -1.48
C LEU A 80 -13.07 11.78 -0.76
N LYS A 81 -12.36 12.67 -1.47
CA LYS A 81 -11.87 13.94 -0.92
C LYS A 81 -13.00 14.80 -0.36
N LEU A 82 -14.06 15.02 -1.14
CA LEU A 82 -15.24 15.78 -0.67
C LEU A 82 -15.88 15.14 0.58
N ARG A 83 -15.91 13.81 0.65
CA ARG A 83 -16.40 13.10 1.84
C ARG A 83 -15.47 13.24 3.03
N GLN A 84 -14.15 13.23 2.82
CA GLN A 84 -13.17 13.42 3.87
C GLN A 84 -13.24 14.84 4.45
N GLU A 85 -13.35 15.86 3.61
CA GLU A 85 -13.46 17.28 4.03
C GLU A 85 -14.64 17.53 5.00
N THR A 86 -15.71 16.76 4.87
CA THR A 86 -16.93 16.87 5.71
C THR A 86 -16.99 15.83 6.84
N SER A 87 -15.99 14.96 6.98
CA SER A 87 -15.96 13.92 8.02
C SER A 87 -14.65 13.91 8.80
N ILE A 88 -13.75 12.99 8.49
CA ILE A 88 -12.51 12.73 9.22
C ILE A 88 -11.37 13.69 8.86
N GLN A 89 -11.54 14.51 7.82
CA GLN A 89 -10.55 15.41 7.23
C GLN A 89 -9.29 14.65 6.79
N ALA A 90 -8.30 14.53 7.69
CA ALA A 90 -7.03 13.87 7.41
C ALA A 90 -6.59 13.04 8.63
N PRO A 91 -5.71 12.04 8.43
CA PRO A 91 -5.05 11.36 9.54
C PRO A 91 -4.27 12.33 10.43
N SER A 92 -4.00 11.94 11.68
CA SER A 92 -3.24 12.77 12.63
C SER A 92 -1.90 13.24 12.05
N GLY A 93 -1.64 14.55 12.05
CA GLY A 93 -0.40 15.14 11.53
C GLY A 93 0.85 14.65 12.28
N LEU A 94 0.75 14.41 13.59
CA LEU A 94 1.84 13.81 14.37
C LEU A 94 2.13 12.37 13.92
N ALA A 95 1.08 11.57 13.71
CA ALA A 95 1.24 10.21 13.21
C ALA A 95 1.86 10.20 11.80
N GLN A 96 1.45 11.14 10.93
CA GLN A 96 2.03 11.32 9.61
C GLN A 96 3.52 11.69 9.69
N ALA A 97 3.89 12.62 10.57
CA ALA A 97 5.28 13.03 10.78
C ALA A 97 6.16 11.89 11.31
N SER A 98 5.66 11.13 12.30
CA SER A 98 6.37 9.96 12.83
C SER A 98 6.56 8.88 11.77
N LEU A 99 5.51 8.59 10.98
CA LEU A 99 5.59 7.65 9.86
C LEU A 99 6.59 8.12 8.80
N ALA A 100 6.55 9.40 8.42
CA ALA A 100 7.47 9.97 7.44
C ALA A 100 8.93 9.91 7.93
N ALA A 101 9.19 10.20 9.20
CA ALA A 101 10.52 10.08 9.80
C ALA A 101 11.04 8.64 9.76
N LEU A 102 10.18 7.67 10.10
CA LEU A 102 10.51 6.24 10.02
C LEU A 102 10.86 5.81 8.59
N LEU A 103 10.03 6.18 7.62
CA LEU A 103 10.24 5.82 6.21
C LEU A 103 11.51 6.48 5.61
N ARG A 104 11.86 7.70 6.04
CA ARG A 104 13.14 8.34 5.69
C ARG A 104 14.33 7.61 6.29
N HIS A 105 14.20 7.21 7.55
CA HIS A 105 15.25 6.45 8.23
C HIS A 105 15.51 5.09 7.55
N TRP A 106 14.46 4.41 7.08
CA TRP A 106 14.57 3.18 6.28
C TRP A 106 15.08 3.40 4.84
N GLY A 107 15.31 4.65 4.41
CA GLY A 107 15.79 4.97 3.06
C GLY A 107 14.72 4.92 1.96
N ALA A 108 13.47 4.60 2.30
CA ALA A 108 12.37 4.52 1.32
C ALA A 108 12.06 5.88 0.68
N LEU A 109 12.26 6.98 1.41
CA LEU A 109 12.02 8.35 0.94
C LEU A 109 13.28 9.06 0.42
N ASN A 110 14.48 8.51 0.63
CA ASN A 110 15.74 9.14 0.19
C ASN A 110 16.00 8.96 -1.32
N ARG A 111 15.30 8.00 -1.96
CA ARG A 111 15.41 7.73 -3.40
C ARG A 111 14.54 8.64 -4.29
N VAL A 112 13.74 9.54 -3.72
CA VAL A 112 12.80 10.39 -4.48
C VAL A 112 13.47 11.64 -5.08
N GLY A 113 14.81 11.74 -5.06
CA GLY A 113 15.57 12.90 -5.55
C GLY A 113 16.87 12.61 -6.32
N GLU A 114 17.23 11.35 -6.56
CA GLU A 114 18.38 11.02 -7.40
C GLU A 114 17.88 10.58 -8.79
N PRO A 115 18.33 11.23 -9.89
CA PRO A 115 18.11 10.67 -11.22
C PRO A 115 18.88 9.35 -11.34
N ALA A 116 18.25 8.37 -11.99
CA ALA A 116 18.83 7.07 -12.33
C ALA A 116 20.10 7.19 -13.18
#